data_AF-A0A4R8XJS6-F1
#
_entry.id   AF-A0A4R8XJS6-F1
#
_cell.length_a   1.000
_cell.length_b   1.000
_cell.length_c   1.000
_cell.angle_alpha   90.00
_cell.angle_beta   90.00
_cell.angle_gamma   90.00
#
_symmetry.space_group_name_H-M   'P 1'
#
loop_
_entity.id
_entity.type
_entity.pdbx_description
1 polymer ?
#
loop_
_entity_poly.entity_id
_entity_poly.type
_entity_poly.pdbx_seq_one_letter_code
_entity_poly.pdbx_strand_id
1 'polypeptide(L)'
;MLVLGLAGCAGAVENEKVAQPTQTADASAELCNPASDSYGDSVADSTVTDDLGTYCRTVINPNADAIKEDVSKYDRASLTQYAISDDDALAFQRSAVEFLGSEGLDSSALDTNTDGTVGNDTAGQAWVEQNLTLFDPGWSDPYTAEGGLYSNAVVVNGYTPALIRDGGPRLVQSSITVTSVYAGPLSRGTANQVIVTLNAKASYRAIDADTVAFQLRYSPEKTKKSVQAEHPELFDGTGENNIFLDGTFTYAYSTETRLLVGNRSNYEIDYKARAGL
;
A
#
# COMPACT_ATOMS: atom_id res chain seq x y z
N MET A 1 -5.44 -65.19 25.17
CA MET A 1 -6.22 -64.34 26.10
C MET A 1 -5.37 -63.13 26.44
N LEU A 2 -5.85 -61.94 26.05
CA LEU A 2 -5.32 -60.63 26.47
C LEU A 2 -5.52 -60.44 27.98
N VAL A 3 -4.60 -59.74 28.65
CA VAL A 3 -4.74 -58.66 29.68
C VAL A 3 -3.30 -58.35 30.16
N LEU A 4 -2.63 -57.28 29.69
CA LEU A 4 -2.52 -55.90 30.23
C LEU A 4 -2.07 -55.75 31.71
N GLY A 5 -0.98 -54.99 31.93
CA GLY A 5 -0.56 -54.46 33.23
C GLY A 5 0.78 -53.70 33.19
N LEU A 6 0.71 -52.36 33.30
CA LEU A 6 1.77 -51.34 33.31
C LEU A 6 2.78 -51.54 34.49
N ALA A 7 3.97 -50.92 34.61
CA ALA A 7 4.45 -49.60 34.22
C ALA A 7 6.00 -49.56 34.29
N GLY A 8 6.63 -48.72 33.45
CA GLY A 8 8.04 -48.38 33.56
C GLY A 8 8.26 -46.96 33.05
N CYS A 9 8.63 -46.04 33.94
CA CYS A 9 8.84 -44.62 33.67
C CYS A 9 9.98 -44.40 32.67
N ALA A 10 9.70 -43.71 31.56
CA ALA A 10 10.72 -43.12 30.71
C ALA A 10 10.82 -41.62 31.05
N GLY A 11 12.04 -41.18 31.36
CA GLY A 11 12.36 -39.83 31.81
C GLY A 11 11.96 -38.75 30.81
N ALA A 12 11.42 -37.66 31.35
CA ALA A 12 11.28 -36.40 30.63
C ALA A 12 12.67 -35.81 30.41
N VAL A 13 12.99 -35.52 29.15
CA VAL A 13 14.12 -34.67 28.77
C VAL A 13 13.72 -33.24 29.13
N GLU A 14 14.46 -32.62 30.05
CA GLU A 14 14.37 -31.18 30.32
C GLU A 14 14.77 -30.43 29.04
N ASN A 15 13.79 -29.82 28.37
CA ASN A 15 14.09 -28.77 27.40
C ASN A 15 14.58 -27.55 28.18
N GLU A 16 15.86 -27.21 28.02
CA GLU A 16 16.40 -25.91 28.42
C GLU A 16 15.52 -24.82 27.82
N LYS A 17 14.78 -24.14 28.70
CA LYS A 17 14.03 -22.94 28.37
C LYS A 17 15.05 -21.84 28.12
N VAL A 18 15.45 -21.65 26.86
CA VAL A 18 16.26 -20.50 26.44
C VAL A 18 15.49 -19.25 26.88
N ALA A 19 16.05 -18.53 27.85
CA ALA A 19 15.50 -17.28 28.32
C ALA A 19 15.48 -16.29 27.15
N GLN A 20 14.28 -15.90 26.71
CA GLN A 20 14.12 -14.73 25.84
C GLN A 20 14.69 -13.51 26.57
N PRO A 21 15.52 -12.68 25.92
CA PRO A 21 15.97 -11.44 26.52
C PRO A 21 14.74 -10.57 26.79
N THR A 22 14.48 -10.30 28.07
CA THR A 22 13.50 -9.31 28.48
C THR A 22 14.10 -7.95 28.17
N GLN A 23 13.68 -7.32 27.07
CA GLN A 23 13.93 -5.90 26.87
C GLN A 23 13.19 -5.16 27.97
N THR A 24 13.96 -4.52 28.86
CA THR A 24 13.46 -3.44 29.70
C THR A 24 12.88 -2.39 28.77
N ALA A 25 11.57 -2.16 28.85
CA ALA A 25 10.91 -1.07 28.18
C ALA A 25 11.47 0.24 28.75
N ASP A 26 12.48 0.80 28.07
CA ASP A 26 12.73 2.23 28.16
C ASP A 26 11.46 2.94 27.69
N ALA A 27 11.10 4.02 28.39
CA ALA A 27 9.89 4.80 28.15
C ALA A 27 9.71 5.01 26.63
N SER A 28 8.74 4.30 26.05
CA SER A 28 8.52 4.29 24.61
C SER A 28 8.25 5.71 24.16
N ALA A 29 9.17 6.32 23.42
CA ALA A 29 8.83 7.46 22.61
C ALA A 29 7.59 7.06 21.79
N GLU A 30 6.57 7.91 21.74
CA GLU A 30 5.42 7.69 20.88
C GLU A 30 5.94 7.67 19.44
N LEU A 31 5.99 6.48 18.82
CA LEU A 31 6.54 6.26 17.48
C LEU A 31 5.56 6.67 16.36
N CYS A 32 4.39 7.19 16.76
CA CYS A 32 3.34 7.67 15.88
C CYS A 32 2.76 8.96 16.47
N ASN A 33 3.32 10.11 16.10
CA ASN A 33 2.82 11.40 16.55
C ASN A 33 2.19 12.19 15.39
N PRO A 34 0.85 12.19 15.29
CA PRO A 34 0.12 12.94 14.25
C PRO A 34 0.37 14.45 14.26
N ALA A 35 0.87 15.00 15.37
CA ALA A 35 1.13 16.42 15.50
C ALA A 35 2.46 16.88 14.88
N SER A 36 3.41 15.97 14.67
CA SER A 36 4.78 16.34 14.24
C SER A 36 5.35 15.50 13.11
N ASP A 37 4.90 14.27 12.96
CA ASP A 37 5.61 13.31 12.12
C ASP A 37 5.17 13.44 10.66
N SER A 38 6.14 13.68 9.78
CA SER A 38 5.95 13.84 8.35
C SER A 38 6.89 12.94 7.58
N TYR A 39 6.34 12.33 6.53
CA TYR A 39 6.96 11.30 5.71
C TYR A 39 6.90 11.71 4.24
N GLY A 40 7.29 12.96 3.94
CA GLY A 40 7.12 13.56 2.61
C GLY A 40 5.72 14.13 2.43
N ASP A 41 5.00 13.65 1.42
CA ASP A 41 3.61 14.07 1.18
C ASP A 41 2.62 13.44 2.16
N SER A 42 3.06 12.54 3.04
CA SER A 42 2.23 11.94 4.11
C SER A 42 2.60 12.45 5.50
N VAL A 43 1.66 12.34 6.44
CA VAL A 43 1.84 12.59 7.88
C VAL A 43 1.29 11.43 8.70
N ALA A 44 1.77 11.27 9.93
CA ALA A 44 1.20 10.30 10.87
C ALA A 44 -0.29 10.61 11.14
N ASP A 45 -1.09 9.56 11.32
CA ASP A 45 -2.53 9.64 11.59
C ASP A 45 -2.90 8.90 12.87
N SER A 46 -2.66 7.59 12.91
CA SER A 46 -3.14 6.75 13.99
C SER A 46 -2.29 5.49 14.17
N THR A 47 -2.27 4.97 15.39
CA THR A 47 -1.67 3.66 15.67
C THR A 47 -2.67 2.56 15.36
N VAL A 48 -2.26 1.58 14.55
CA VAL A 48 -3.04 0.39 14.21
C VAL A 48 -2.37 -0.84 14.82
N THR A 49 -3.13 -1.65 15.55
CA THR A 49 -2.68 -2.93 16.11
C THR A 49 -3.57 -4.06 15.61
N ASP A 50 -2.96 -5.08 15.02
CA ASP A 50 -3.60 -6.29 14.50
C ASP A 50 -2.80 -7.54 14.90
N ASP A 51 -3.17 -8.69 14.35
CA ASP A 51 -2.48 -9.97 14.63
C ASP A 51 -1.03 -10.01 14.11
N LEU A 52 -0.63 -9.07 13.25
CA LEU A 52 0.73 -8.96 12.68
C LEU A 52 1.63 -8.05 13.53
N GLY A 53 1.06 -7.20 14.37
CA GLY A 53 1.77 -6.33 15.28
C GLY A 53 1.18 -4.92 15.28
N THR A 54 2.02 -3.91 15.49
CA THR A 54 1.57 -2.51 15.58
C THR A 54 2.33 -1.63 14.59
N TYR A 55 1.65 -0.69 13.94
CA TYR A 55 2.28 0.31 13.07
C TYR A 55 1.58 1.67 13.19
N CYS A 56 2.28 2.71 12.76
CA CYS A 56 1.71 4.04 12.55
C CYS A 56 1.15 4.14 11.13
N ARG A 57 -0.18 4.27 11.03
CA ARG A 57 -0.87 4.65 9.79
C ARG A 57 -0.56 6.10 9.47
N THR A 58 -0.44 6.38 8.18
CA THR A 58 -0.24 7.69 7.61
C THR A 58 -1.40 8.08 6.70
N VAL A 59 -1.57 9.39 6.52
CA VAL A 59 -2.53 9.99 5.60
C VAL A 59 -1.84 11.09 4.81
N ILE A 60 -2.48 11.58 3.75
CA ILE A 60 -1.92 12.71 3.00
C ILE A 60 -1.76 13.95 3.90
N ASN A 61 -0.62 14.62 3.77
CA ASN A 61 -0.37 15.91 4.41
C ASN A 61 -1.30 16.95 3.78
N PRO A 62 -2.15 17.66 4.57
CA PRO A 62 -3.04 18.69 4.03
C PRO A 62 -2.31 19.86 3.36
N ASN A 63 -1.00 20.00 3.60
CA ASN A 63 -0.14 21.02 3.01
C ASN A 63 0.69 20.51 1.82
N ALA A 64 0.56 19.23 1.44
CA ALA A 64 1.24 18.65 0.29
C ALA A 64 0.94 19.47 -0.98
N ASP A 65 1.94 19.59 -1.86
CA ASP A 65 1.77 20.36 -3.10
C ASP A 65 0.72 19.74 -4.01
N ALA A 66 0.55 18.41 -3.99
CA ALA A 66 -0.46 17.69 -4.76
C ALA A 66 -1.93 18.05 -4.41
N ILE A 67 -2.20 18.54 -3.20
CA ILE A 67 -3.55 18.99 -2.78
C ILE A 67 -3.85 20.42 -3.29
N LYS A 68 -2.81 21.18 -3.64
CA LYS A 68 -2.94 22.55 -4.15
C LYS A 68 -3.34 22.51 -5.62
N GLU A 69 -4.08 23.53 -6.03
CA GLU A 69 -4.50 23.65 -7.42
C GLU A 69 -3.28 23.81 -8.34
N ASP A 70 -3.19 22.95 -9.36
CA ASP A 70 -2.24 23.11 -10.45
C ASP A 70 -2.98 23.07 -11.80
N VAL A 71 -3.47 24.24 -12.18
CA VAL A 71 -4.19 24.45 -13.45
C VAL A 71 -3.39 24.08 -14.70
N SER A 72 -2.06 23.95 -14.59
CA SER A 72 -1.21 23.53 -15.72
C SER A 72 -1.42 22.06 -16.08
N LYS A 73 -2.01 21.26 -15.17
CA LYS A 73 -2.34 19.84 -15.38
C LYS A 73 -3.75 19.65 -15.96
N TYR A 74 -4.53 20.72 -16.05
CA TYR A 74 -5.94 20.63 -16.44
C TYR A 74 -6.06 20.66 -17.97
N ASP A 75 -6.71 19.66 -18.54
CA ASP A 75 -7.17 19.73 -19.91
C ASP A 75 -8.40 20.65 -20.01
N ARG A 76 -8.13 21.94 -20.21
CA ARG A 76 -9.16 22.98 -20.27
C ARG A 76 -10.23 22.73 -21.34
N ALA A 77 -9.86 22.09 -22.46
CA ALA A 77 -10.80 21.84 -23.54
C ALA A 77 -11.87 20.83 -23.10
N SER A 78 -11.45 19.71 -22.50
CA SER A 78 -12.41 18.72 -22.01
C SER A 78 -13.21 19.22 -20.81
N LEU A 79 -12.58 19.87 -19.83
CA LEU A 79 -13.30 20.42 -18.68
C LEU A 79 -14.41 21.40 -19.12
N THR A 80 -14.12 22.28 -20.08
CA THR A 80 -15.11 23.20 -20.66
C THR A 80 -16.22 22.45 -21.39
N GLN A 81 -15.86 21.46 -22.21
CA GLN A 81 -16.83 20.64 -22.96
C GLN A 81 -17.84 19.95 -22.03
N TYR A 82 -17.38 19.52 -20.85
CA TYR A 82 -18.19 18.81 -19.87
C TYR A 82 -18.73 19.71 -18.75
N ALA A 83 -18.61 21.03 -18.90
CA ALA A 83 -19.06 22.03 -17.93
C ALA A 83 -18.51 21.82 -16.50
N ILE A 84 -17.28 21.35 -16.40
CA ILE A 84 -16.55 21.20 -15.13
C ILE A 84 -15.82 22.52 -14.84
N SER A 85 -16.14 23.11 -13.68
CA SER A 85 -15.45 24.31 -13.21
C SER A 85 -14.05 23.99 -12.67
N ASP A 86 -13.20 25.00 -12.53
CA ASP A 86 -11.87 24.82 -11.90
C ASP A 86 -11.98 24.37 -10.44
N ASP A 87 -12.98 24.90 -9.71
CA ASP A 87 -13.28 24.49 -8.33
C ASP A 87 -13.70 23.02 -8.25
N ASP A 88 -14.52 22.54 -9.20
CA ASP A 88 -14.89 21.13 -9.29
C ASP A 88 -13.69 20.26 -9.67
N ALA A 89 -12.89 20.68 -10.65
CA ALA A 89 -11.67 19.97 -11.05
C ALA A 89 -10.68 19.84 -9.88
N LEU A 90 -10.51 20.91 -9.09
CA LEU A 90 -9.72 20.90 -7.86
C LEU A 90 -10.29 19.95 -6.82
N ALA A 91 -11.62 19.92 -6.63
CA ALA A 91 -12.26 19.00 -5.71
C ALA A 91 -11.97 17.53 -6.10
N PHE A 92 -12.09 17.17 -7.38
CA PHE A 92 -11.75 15.83 -7.86
C PHE A 92 -10.27 15.51 -7.74
N GLN A 93 -9.39 16.47 -8.04
CA GLN A 93 -7.95 16.31 -7.83
C GLN A 93 -7.65 15.98 -6.37
N ARG A 94 -8.22 16.74 -5.43
CA ARG A 94 -8.05 16.50 -3.99
C ARG A 94 -8.56 15.14 -3.57
N SER A 95 -9.76 14.75 -4.02
CA SER A 95 -10.29 13.42 -3.73
C SER A 95 -9.37 12.30 -4.24
N ALA A 96 -8.77 12.44 -5.42
CA ALA A 96 -7.82 11.47 -5.96
C ALA A 96 -6.53 11.39 -5.13
N VAL A 97 -5.98 12.55 -4.74
CA VAL A 97 -4.74 12.63 -3.95
C VAL A 97 -4.96 12.12 -2.53
N GLU A 98 -6.08 12.47 -1.91
CA GLU A 98 -6.49 11.98 -0.59
C GLU A 98 -6.72 10.46 -0.62
N PHE A 99 -7.41 9.95 -1.63
CA PHE A 99 -7.62 8.52 -1.80
C PHE A 99 -6.28 7.79 -1.94
N LEU A 100 -5.40 8.23 -2.84
CA LEU A 100 -4.09 7.60 -3.03
C LEU A 100 -3.24 7.67 -1.76
N GLY A 101 -3.15 8.84 -1.12
CA GLY A 101 -2.29 9.02 0.05
C GLY A 101 -2.78 8.24 1.28
N SER A 102 -4.09 8.21 1.52
CA SER A 102 -4.66 7.67 2.77
C SER A 102 -5.15 6.22 2.65
N GLU A 103 -5.59 5.82 1.47
CA GLU A 103 -6.17 4.49 1.22
C GLU A 103 -5.34 3.66 0.23
N GLY A 104 -4.62 4.32 -0.69
CA GLY A 104 -3.81 3.65 -1.70
C GLY A 104 -2.44 3.21 -1.19
N LEU A 105 -1.59 4.17 -0.82
CA LEU A 105 -0.18 3.94 -0.45
C LEU A 105 -0.05 3.29 0.92
N ASP A 106 -0.88 3.67 1.89
CA ASP A 106 -0.82 3.15 3.25
C ASP A 106 -2.10 2.38 3.61
N SER A 107 -2.54 1.51 2.70
CA SER A 107 -3.77 0.71 2.79
C SER A 107 -3.71 -0.43 3.82
N SER A 108 -4.82 -0.77 4.48
CA SER A 108 -4.89 -2.02 5.26
C SER A 108 -4.82 -3.28 4.40
N ALA A 109 -4.92 -3.17 3.06
CA ALA A 109 -4.60 -4.28 2.15
C ALA A 109 -3.12 -4.74 2.24
N LEU A 110 -2.23 -3.92 2.83
CA LEU A 110 -0.85 -4.28 3.17
C LEU A 110 -0.74 -5.03 4.51
N ASP A 111 -1.84 -5.17 5.26
CA ASP A 111 -1.92 -5.93 6.52
C ASP A 111 -2.10 -7.43 6.26
N THR A 112 -1.31 -7.95 5.32
CA THR A 112 -1.34 -9.36 4.98
C THR A 112 0.03 -10.00 5.18
N ASN A 113 0.04 -11.06 6.00
CA ASN A 113 1.09 -12.07 5.92
C ASN A 113 0.85 -12.84 4.63
N THR A 114 1.49 -12.45 3.53
CA THR A 114 1.46 -13.30 2.35
C THR A 114 2.18 -14.61 2.69
N ASP A 115 1.42 -15.69 2.81
CA ASP A 115 1.91 -17.07 2.93
C ASP A 115 2.64 -17.56 1.67
N GLY A 116 2.81 -16.68 0.68
CA GLY A 116 3.53 -16.94 -0.56
C GLY A 116 2.63 -17.35 -1.72
N THR A 117 1.30 -17.28 -1.57
CA THR A 117 0.41 -17.42 -2.73
C THR A 117 0.40 -16.12 -3.55
N VAL A 118 1.46 -15.92 -4.32
CA VAL A 118 1.62 -14.82 -5.27
C VAL A 118 0.45 -14.85 -6.26
N GLY A 119 -0.29 -13.75 -6.39
CA GLY A 119 -1.27 -13.56 -7.46
C GLY A 119 -2.74 -13.77 -7.11
N ASN A 120 -3.10 -13.87 -5.83
CA ASN A 120 -4.51 -13.72 -5.43
C ASN A 120 -4.67 -12.36 -4.74
N ASP A 121 -5.32 -11.40 -5.41
CA ASP A 121 -5.65 -10.07 -4.88
C ASP A 121 -6.76 -10.14 -3.81
N THR A 122 -6.74 -11.17 -2.96
CA THR A 122 -7.76 -11.37 -1.92
C THR A 122 -7.73 -10.25 -0.89
N ALA A 123 -6.55 -9.69 -0.63
CA ALA A 123 -6.36 -8.56 0.27
C ALA A 123 -7.01 -7.28 -0.27
N GLY A 124 -6.73 -6.93 -1.53
CA GLY A 124 -7.32 -5.75 -2.17
C GLY A 124 -8.82 -5.93 -2.40
N GLN A 125 -9.27 -7.14 -2.78
CA GLN A 125 -10.70 -7.45 -2.89
C GLN A 125 -11.42 -7.32 -1.54
N ALA A 126 -10.88 -7.91 -0.47
CA ALA A 126 -11.47 -7.78 0.86
C ALA A 126 -11.49 -6.32 1.34
N TRP A 127 -10.46 -5.54 1.01
CA TRP A 127 -10.43 -4.11 1.29
C TRP A 127 -11.56 -3.37 0.54
N VAL A 128 -11.76 -3.65 -0.75
CA VAL A 128 -12.85 -3.06 -1.55
C VAL A 128 -14.21 -3.40 -0.93
N GLU A 129 -14.46 -4.66 -0.58
CA GLU A 129 -15.72 -5.11 0.03
C GLU A 129 -16.02 -4.39 1.35
N GLN A 130 -15.00 -4.03 2.13
CA GLN A 130 -15.14 -3.28 3.38
C GLN A 130 -15.37 -1.78 3.14
N ASN A 131 -14.97 -1.26 1.98
CA ASN A 131 -14.95 0.17 1.67
C ASN A 131 -15.90 0.56 0.53
N LEU A 132 -16.97 -0.21 0.32
CA LEU A 132 -17.96 0.02 -0.75
C LEU A 132 -18.56 1.44 -0.77
N THR A 133 -18.53 2.17 0.34
CA THR A 133 -18.98 3.57 0.44
C THR A 133 -18.11 4.55 -0.34
N LEU A 134 -16.89 4.19 -0.72
CA LEU A 134 -15.99 5.00 -1.54
C LEU A 134 -16.29 4.87 -3.05
N PHE A 135 -17.10 3.88 -3.43
CA PHE A 135 -17.37 3.52 -4.80
C PHE A 135 -18.79 3.90 -5.20
N ASP A 136 -18.93 4.31 -6.46
CA ASP A 136 -20.24 4.54 -7.03
C ASP A 136 -21.05 3.23 -7.09
N PRO A 137 -22.37 3.22 -6.88
CA PRO A 137 -23.19 2.01 -7.01
C PRO A 137 -23.11 1.34 -8.39
N GLY A 138 -22.75 2.10 -9.43
CA GLY A 138 -22.48 1.60 -10.79
C GLY A 138 -21.05 1.12 -11.01
N TRP A 139 -20.20 1.10 -9.98
CA TRP A 139 -18.85 0.54 -10.03
C TRP A 139 -18.93 -0.97 -10.30
N SER A 140 -18.48 -1.39 -11.47
CA SER A 140 -18.35 -2.80 -11.82
C SER A 140 -16.95 -3.29 -11.50
N ASP A 141 -16.88 -4.48 -10.90
CA ASP A 141 -15.63 -5.14 -10.52
C ASP A 141 -14.59 -5.11 -11.67
N PRO A 142 -13.37 -4.61 -11.40
CA PRO A 142 -12.25 -4.55 -12.35
C PRO A 142 -12.03 -5.83 -13.17
N TYR A 143 -12.34 -7.02 -12.64
CA TYR A 143 -11.99 -8.29 -13.28
C TYR A 143 -12.85 -8.71 -14.48
N THR A 144 -13.89 -7.94 -14.87
CA THR A 144 -14.89 -8.41 -15.84
C THR A 144 -15.16 -7.52 -17.07
N ALA A 145 -14.50 -6.36 -17.22
CA ALA A 145 -14.84 -5.39 -18.28
C ALA A 145 -13.70 -5.16 -19.33
N GLU A 146 -14.00 -5.37 -20.62
CA GLU A 146 -13.10 -5.04 -21.74
C GLU A 146 -13.11 -3.53 -22.06
N GLY A 147 -11.93 -2.90 -22.20
CA GLY A 147 -11.74 -1.74 -23.09
C GLY A 147 -11.79 -0.30 -22.52
N GLY A 148 -11.76 -0.11 -21.19
CA GLY A 148 -11.69 1.19 -20.52
C GLY A 148 -10.74 1.15 -19.31
N LEU A 149 -10.74 2.15 -18.44
CA LEU A 149 -9.98 2.15 -17.18
C LEU A 149 -10.37 0.95 -16.31
N TYR A 150 -9.74 -0.21 -16.52
CA TYR A 150 -10.10 -1.46 -15.84
C TYR A 150 -8.86 -2.28 -15.45
N SER A 151 -8.86 -2.61 -14.16
CA SER A 151 -8.10 -3.60 -13.39
C SER A 151 -6.59 -3.55 -13.34
N ASN A 152 -6.09 -2.78 -12.38
CA ASN A 152 -5.03 -3.22 -11.47
C ASN A 152 -5.48 -2.85 -10.05
N ALA A 153 -4.76 -3.34 -9.03
CA ALA A 153 -5.08 -3.13 -7.61
C ALA A 153 -5.56 -1.69 -7.32
N VAL A 154 -6.75 -1.54 -6.73
CA VAL A 154 -7.35 -0.23 -6.36
C VAL A 154 -6.45 0.53 -5.38
N VAL A 155 -5.79 -0.24 -4.52
CA VAL A 155 -4.84 0.17 -3.50
C VAL A 155 -3.56 -0.64 -3.68
N VAL A 156 -2.46 -0.23 -3.06
CA VAL A 156 -1.25 -1.06 -3.05
C VAL A 156 -1.56 -2.32 -2.24
N ASN A 157 -1.39 -3.49 -2.85
CA ASN A 157 -1.69 -4.79 -2.25
C ASN A 157 -0.44 -5.70 -2.23
N GLY A 158 -0.60 -6.88 -1.63
CA GLY A 158 0.41 -7.83 -1.12
C GLY A 158 1.51 -8.37 -2.06
N TYR A 159 2.08 -7.55 -2.93
CA TYR A 159 3.36 -7.79 -3.59
C TYR A 159 4.55 -7.21 -2.80
N THR A 160 4.44 -7.22 -1.46
CA THR A 160 5.46 -6.73 -0.53
C THR A 160 5.91 -7.86 0.41
N PRO A 161 7.17 -7.85 0.90
CA PRO A 161 7.57 -8.66 2.04
C PRO A 161 6.78 -8.22 3.29
N ALA A 162 6.91 -8.98 4.38
CA ALA A 162 6.40 -8.53 5.67
C ALA A 162 7.04 -7.18 6.02
N LEU A 163 6.20 -6.18 6.27
CA LEU A 163 6.63 -4.83 6.67
C LEU A 163 6.85 -4.78 8.18
N ILE A 164 7.73 -3.89 8.63
CA ILE A 164 8.08 -3.75 10.06
C ILE A 164 6.85 -3.30 10.87
N ARG A 165 6.64 -3.94 12.03
CA ARG A 165 5.51 -3.74 12.95
C ARG A 165 5.98 -3.33 14.36
N ASP A 166 6.88 -2.36 14.43
CA ASP A 166 7.52 -1.89 15.67
C ASP A 166 6.81 -0.70 16.34
N GLY A 167 5.61 -0.35 15.87
CA GLY A 167 4.83 0.83 16.31
C GLY A 167 5.17 2.12 15.55
N GLY A 168 6.24 2.13 14.77
CA GLY A 168 6.59 3.23 13.87
C GLY A 168 5.83 3.20 12.53
N PRO A 169 6.07 4.19 11.67
CA PRO A 169 5.49 4.23 10.32
C PRO A 169 6.00 3.08 9.46
N ARG A 170 5.08 2.41 8.75
CA ARG A 170 5.48 1.48 7.68
C ARG A 170 5.87 2.24 6.42
N LEU A 171 5.12 3.29 6.06
CA LEU A 171 5.43 4.24 5.00
C LEU A 171 6.34 5.34 5.56
N VAL A 172 7.61 5.34 5.18
CA VAL A 172 8.61 6.30 5.72
C VAL A 172 8.88 7.48 4.81
N GLN A 173 8.48 7.39 3.54
CA GLN A 173 8.58 8.49 2.59
C GLN A 173 7.53 8.31 1.49
N SER A 174 6.86 9.38 1.10
CA SER A 174 5.97 9.43 -0.07
C SER A 174 6.15 10.71 -0.86
N SER A 175 5.89 10.63 -2.16
CA SER A 175 5.73 11.78 -3.04
C SER A 175 4.61 11.48 -4.03
N ILE A 176 3.66 12.39 -4.17
CA ILE A 176 2.53 12.32 -5.09
C ILE A 176 2.58 13.54 -6.00
N THR A 177 2.44 13.33 -7.29
CA THR A 177 2.39 14.40 -8.29
C THR A 177 1.16 14.24 -9.16
N VAL A 178 0.40 15.32 -9.33
CA VAL A 178 -0.71 15.37 -10.27
C VAL A 178 -0.15 15.50 -11.69
N THR A 179 -0.47 14.54 -12.55
CA THR A 179 0.02 14.50 -13.93
C THR A 179 -1.01 15.07 -14.90
N SER A 180 -2.29 14.77 -14.70
CA SER A 180 -3.37 15.30 -15.54
C SER A 180 -4.72 15.27 -14.84
N VAL A 181 -5.56 16.26 -15.13
CA VAL A 181 -7.00 16.27 -14.79
C VAL A 181 -7.79 16.58 -16.06
N TYR A 182 -8.70 15.69 -16.45
CA TYR A 182 -9.54 15.88 -17.63
C TYR A 182 -10.94 15.30 -17.43
N ALA A 183 -11.89 15.71 -18.26
CA ALA A 183 -13.24 15.17 -18.24
C ALA A 183 -13.56 14.34 -19.48
N GLY A 184 -14.34 13.27 -19.33
CA GLY A 184 -14.72 12.43 -20.46
C GLY A 184 -15.70 11.31 -20.08
N PRO A 185 -16.24 10.59 -21.07
CA PRO A 185 -17.07 9.43 -20.82
C PRO A 185 -16.20 8.19 -20.60
N LEU A 186 -16.63 7.25 -19.74
CA LEU A 186 -16.21 5.86 -19.92
C LEU A 186 -16.80 5.35 -21.23
N SER A 187 -16.04 4.56 -21.96
CA SER A 187 -16.49 3.88 -23.18
C SER A 187 -17.91 3.33 -23.00
N ARG A 188 -18.82 3.79 -23.87
CA ARG A 188 -20.25 3.42 -23.94
C ARG A 188 -21.11 3.85 -22.73
N GLY A 189 -21.24 5.17 -22.53
CA GLY A 189 -22.56 5.77 -22.76
C GLY A 189 -23.46 6.19 -21.60
N THR A 190 -23.01 6.46 -20.37
CA THR A 190 -24.00 6.95 -19.37
C THR A 190 -23.58 7.95 -18.29
N ALA A 191 -22.31 8.33 -18.09
CA ALA A 191 -21.99 9.43 -17.16
C ALA A 191 -20.73 10.19 -17.57
N ASN A 192 -20.76 11.51 -17.36
CA ASN A 192 -19.56 12.34 -17.40
C ASN A 192 -18.70 12.01 -16.18
N GLN A 193 -17.40 12.03 -16.36
CA GLN A 193 -16.45 11.71 -15.30
C GLN A 193 -15.31 12.70 -15.32
N VAL A 194 -14.69 12.87 -14.16
CA VAL A 194 -13.39 13.53 -14.04
C VAL A 194 -12.36 12.47 -13.75
N ILE A 195 -11.32 12.44 -14.59
CA ILE A 195 -10.24 11.48 -14.54
C ILE A 195 -8.99 12.22 -14.10
N VAL A 196 -8.40 11.75 -13.00
CA VAL A 196 -7.20 12.30 -12.39
C VAL A 196 -6.11 11.24 -12.47
N THR A 197 -4.99 11.61 -13.08
CA THR A 197 -3.79 10.77 -13.16
C THR A 197 -2.73 11.33 -12.23
N LEU A 198 -2.21 10.48 -11.38
CA LEU A 198 -1.19 10.76 -10.38
C LEU A 198 0.03 9.89 -10.65
N ASN A 199 1.22 10.42 -10.42
CA ASN A 199 2.40 9.60 -10.17
C ASN A 199 2.67 9.57 -8.68
N ALA A 200 3.08 8.42 -8.16
CA ALA A 200 3.48 8.30 -6.79
C ALA A 200 4.77 7.50 -6.63
N LYS A 201 5.57 7.93 -5.67
CA LYS A 201 6.68 7.18 -5.12
C LYS A 201 6.45 6.98 -3.65
N ALA A 202 6.76 5.79 -3.14
CA ALA A 202 6.64 5.46 -1.74
C ALA A 202 7.81 4.58 -1.29
N SER A 203 8.17 4.67 -0.01
CA SER A 203 9.20 3.86 0.61
C SER A 203 8.66 3.22 1.88
N TYR A 204 8.85 1.91 2.03
CA TYR A 204 8.35 1.14 3.17
C TYR A 204 9.46 0.38 3.88
N ARG A 205 9.38 0.29 5.21
CA ARG A 205 10.35 -0.45 6.02
C ARG A 205 10.08 -1.97 6.00
N ALA A 206 11.12 -2.74 5.75
CA ALA A 206 11.09 -4.20 5.79
C ALA A 206 12.37 -4.78 6.41
N ILE A 207 12.27 -6.00 6.94
CA ILE A 207 13.44 -6.76 7.43
C ILE A 207 14.17 -7.40 6.25
N ASP A 208 15.50 -7.37 6.27
CA ASP A 208 16.34 -7.95 5.19
C ASP A 208 16.01 -9.42 4.94
N ALA A 209 15.90 -10.20 6.02
CA ALA A 209 15.61 -11.63 5.95
C ALA A 209 14.25 -11.92 5.31
N ASP A 210 13.21 -11.13 5.65
CA ASP A 210 11.88 -11.27 5.07
C ASP A 210 11.85 -10.84 3.61
N THR A 211 12.63 -9.82 3.26
CA THR A 211 12.79 -9.34 1.89
C THR A 211 13.48 -10.39 1.01
N VAL A 212 14.56 -11.00 1.48
CA VAL A 212 15.24 -12.11 0.78
C VAL A 212 14.31 -13.32 0.67
N ALA A 213 13.59 -13.68 1.73
CA ALA A 213 12.64 -14.78 1.70
C ALA A 213 11.47 -14.52 0.72
N PHE A 214 11.00 -13.28 0.61
CA PHE A 214 10.00 -12.87 -0.36
C PHE A 214 10.55 -12.99 -1.79
N GLN A 215 11.73 -12.44 -2.08
CA GLN A 215 12.39 -12.54 -3.39
C GLN A 215 12.55 -13.99 -3.89
N LEU A 216 13.00 -14.89 -3.01
CA LEU A 216 13.19 -16.31 -3.35
C LEU A 216 11.87 -17.06 -3.56
N ARG A 217 10.77 -16.61 -2.94
CA ARG A 217 9.44 -17.19 -3.16
C ARG A 217 8.79 -16.66 -4.44
N TYR A 218 8.91 -15.37 -4.69
CA TYR A 218 8.32 -14.71 -5.87
C TYR A 218 9.04 -15.09 -7.17
N SER A 219 10.35 -15.25 -7.11
CA SER A 219 11.22 -15.65 -8.22
C SER A 219 11.89 -16.99 -7.90
N PRO A 220 11.19 -18.13 -8.05
CA PRO A 220 11.70 -19.45 -7.68
C PRO A 220 12.96 -19.88 -8.47
N GLU A 221 13.25 -19.23 -9.60
CA GLU A 221 14.48 -19.38 -10.36
C GLU A 221 15.71 -18.71 -9.71
N LYS A 222 15.50 -17.75 -8.81
CA LYS A 222 16.58 -17.08 -8.09
C LYS A 222 17.15 -17.98 -6.99
N THR A 223 18.44 -17.83 -6.73
CA THR A 223 19.11 -18.43 -5.59
C THR A 223 19.47 -17.34 -4.58
N LYS A 224 19.72 -17.70 -3.31
CA LYS A 224 20.21 -16.71 -2.32
C LYS A 224 21.45 -15.96 -2.81
N LYS A 225 22.33 -16.64 -3.56
CA LYS A 225 23.53 -16.04 -4.14
C LYS A 225 23.22 -15.05 -5.27
N SER A 226 22.21 -15.31 -6.11
CA SER A 226 21.81 -14.35 -7.14
C SER A 226 21.12 -13.14 -6.53
N VAL A 227 20.25 -13.33 -5.52
CA VAL A 227 19.66 -12.22 -4.75
C VAL A 227 20.75 -11.37 -4.10
N GLN A 228 21.76 -11.98 -3.48
CA GLN A 228 22.91 -11.25 -2.90
C GLN A 228 23.73 -10.49 -3.95
N ALA A 229 23.85 -11.02 -5.17
CA ALA A 229 24.58 -10.34 -6.25
C ALA A 229 23.79 -9.14 -6.81
N GLU A 230 22.46 -9.24 -6.87
CA GLU A 230 21.56 -8.18 -7.34
C GLU A 230 21.33 -7.10 -6.27
N HIS A 231 21.24 -7.51 -5.00
CA HIS A 231 20.87 -6.70 -3.85
C HIS A 231 21.85 -6.93 -2.66
N PRO A 232 23.12 -6.52 -2.77
CA PRO A 232 24.12 -6.73 -1.72
C PRO A 232 23.76 -6.05 -0.39
N GLU A 233 22.95 -5.00 -0.42
CA GLU A 233 22.42 -4.27 0.75
C GLU A 233 21.64 -5.17 1.71
N LEU A 234 20.88 -6.16 1.20
CA LEU A 234 20.10 -7.08 2.03
C LEU A 234 20.99 -8.05 2.84
N PHE A 235 22.31 -7.97 2.65
CA PHE A 235 23.32 -8.84 3.25
C PHE A 235 24.42 -8.03 3.95
N ASP A 236 24.20 -6.74 4.19
CA ASP A 236 25.19 -5.83 4.79
C ASP A 236 25.31 -5.97 6.32
N GLY A 237 24.38 -6.71 6.94
CA GLY A 237 24.35 -6.98 8.38
C GLY A 237 23.60 -5.93 9.22
N THR A 238 22.95 -4.96 8.58
CA THR A 238 22.16 -3.93 9.28
C THR A 238 20.76 -4.41 9.68
N GLY A 239 20.18 -5.38 8.95
CA GLY A 239 18.95 -6.09 9.34
C GLY A 239 17.65 -5.45 8.85
N GLU A 240 17.70 -4.20 8.37
CA GLU A 240 16.55 -3.45 7.86
C GLU A 240 16.87 -2.79 6.52
N ASN A 241 15.90 -2.81 5.62
CA ASN A 241 15.95 -2.10 4.35
C ASN A 241 14.61 -1.42 4.04
N ASN A 242 14.63 -0.55 3.05
CA ASN A 242 13.45 0.04 2.47
C ASN A 242 13.12 -0.64 1.14
N ILE A 243 11.85 -0.94 0.93
CA ILE A 243 11.31 -1.27 -0.39
C ILE A 243 10.68 0.00 -0.98
N PHE A 244 10.76 0.14 -2.30
CA PHE A 244 10.35 1.34 -3.00
C PHE A 244 9.23 1.02 -3.98
N LEU A 245 8.18 1.81 -3.96
CA LEU A 245 7.15 1.80 -4.98
C LEU A 245 7.35 3.00 -5.89
N ASP A 246 7.26 2.78 -7.20
CA ASP A 246 7.15 3.83 -8.21
C ASP A 246 5.99 3.45 -9.15
N GLY A 247 5.04 4.36 -9.36
CA GLY A 247 3.88 4.06 -10.16
C GLY A 247 3.04 5.23 -10.61
N THR A 248 2.14 4.91 -11.53
CA THR A 248 1.10 5.80 -12.04
C THR A 248 -0.27 5.27 -11.61
N PHE A 249 -1.07 6.12 -10.99
CA PHE A 249 -2.41 5.81 -10.50
C PHE A 249 -3.42 6.73 -11.17
N THR A 250 -4.42 6.15 -11.81
CA THR A 250 -5.50 6.88 -12.48
C THR A 250 -6.80 6.56 -11.78
N TYR A 251 -7.53 7.60 -11.38
CA TYR A 251 -8.82 7.48 -10.72
C TYR A 251 -9.87 8.24 -11.52
N ALA A 252 -11.00 7.60 -11.77
CA ALA A 252 -12.15 8.18 -12.43
C ALA A 252 -13.27 8.37 -11.42
N TYR A 253 -13.82 9.58 -11.36
CA TYR A 253 -14.91 9.94 -10.45
C TYR A 253 -16.16 10.31 -11.23
N SER A 254 -17.31 9.88 -10.73
CA SER A 254 -18.61 10.32 -11.22
C SER A 254 -18.79 11.82 -10.98
N THR A 255 -19.21 12.57 -11.99
CA THR A 255 -19.56 13.99 -11.79
C THR A 255 -20.83 14.18 -10.97
N GLU A 256 -21.66 13.14 -10.84
CA GLU A 256 -22.94 13.20 -10.12
C GLU A 256 -22.81 12.84 -8.65
N THR A 257 -22.16 11.72 -8.35
CA THR A 257 -22.03 11.20 -6.97
C THR A 257 -20.72 11.61 -6.31
N ARG A 258 -19.72 12.03 -7.11
CA ARG A 258 -18.32 12.26 -6.68
C ARG A 258 -17.62 11.03 -6.11
N LEU A 259 -18.17 9.84 -6.34
CA LEU A 259 -17.58 8.58 -5.91
C LEU A 259 -16.71 7.97 -7.02
N LEU A 260 -15.82 7.06 -6.63
CA LEU A 260 -14.93 6.38 -7.54
C LEU A 260 -15.73 5.43 -8.45
N VAL A 261 -15.61 5.61 -9.77
CA VAL A 261 -16.28 4.78 -10.79
C VAL A 261 -15.32 3.89 -11.57
N GLY A 262 -14.01 4.15 -11.45
CA GLY A 262 -12.99 3.31 -12.07
C GLY A 262 -11.60 3.70 -11.65
N ASN A 263 -10.66 2.77 -11.78
CA ASN A 263 -9.26 3.01 -11.49
C ASN A 263 -8.35 2.25 -12.48
N ARG A 264 -7.12 2.72 -12.58
CA ARG A 264 -6.02 1.99 -13.20
C ARG A 264 -4.72 2.34 -12.48
N SER A 265 -4.07 1.34 -11.92
CA SER A 265 -2.80 1.50 -11.23
C SER A 265 -1.71 0.80 -12.04
N ASN A 266 -0.54 1.39 -12.24
CA ASN A 266 0.60 0.71 -12.85
C ASN A 266 1.82 1.07 -12.01
N TYR A 267 2.26 0.14 -11.18
CA TYR A 267 3.36 0.38 -10.26
C TYR A 267 4.30 -0.82 -10.22
N GLU A 268 5.54 -0.53 -9.90
CA GLU A 268 6.57 -1.51 -9.62
C GLU A 268 7.01 -1.36 -8.17
N ILE A 269 7.33 -2.47 -7.53
CA ILE A 269 7.98 -2.49 -6.22
C ILE A 269 9.43 -2.92 -6.45
N ASP A 270 10.34 -1.99 -6.26
CA ASP A 270 11.79 -2.21 -6.28
C ASP A 270 12.30 -2.48 -4.85
N TYR A 271 13.27 -3.37 -4.77
CA TYR A 271 13.87 -3.85 -3.53
C TYR A 271 15.30 -3.32 -3.33
N LYS A 272 15.74 -2.42 -4.22
CA LYS A 272 17.05 -1.78 -4.17
C LYS A 272 17.23 -0.88 -2.95
N ALA A 273 18.46 -0.84 -2.44
CA ALA A 273 18.95 -0.08 -1.30
C ALA A 273 18.53 1.41 -1.20
N ARG A 274 18.24 1.84 0.04
CA ARG A 274 18.52 3.11 0.78
C ARG A 274 18.82 4.44 0.05
N ALA A 275 18.41 4.65 -1.19
CA ALA A 275 18.40 5.99 -1.78
C ALA A 275 17.08 6.66 -1.41
N GLY A 276 17.15 7.72 -0.59
CA GLY A 276 15.99 8.58 -0.34
C GLY A 276 15.41 9.05 -1.68
N LEU A 277 14.07 9.10 -1.74
CA LEU A 277 13.33 9.57 -2.92
C LEU A 277 13.78 10.96 -3.37
#